data_AF-A0A561ERS0-F1
#
_entry.id   AF-A0A561ERS0-F1
#
_cell.length_a   1.000
_cell.length_b   1.000
_cell.length_c   1.000
_cell.angle_alpha   90.00
_cell.angle_beta   90.00
_cell.angle_gamma   90.00
#
_symmetry.space_group_name_H-M   'P 1'
#
loop_
_entity.id
_entity.type
_entity.pdbx_description
1 polymer ?
#
loop_
_entity_poly.entity_id
_entity_poly.type
_entity_poly.pdbx_seq_one_letter_code
_entity_poly.pdbx_strand_id
1 'polypeptide(L)'
;MAIDTAWARQEFTNFLTLTELYHRADPPGMTVVSSRLSNRGPAAEIMASAQVVEQILDRVLPRWRSEIPDSQNRTVNRWVQHREAVQRAMVVLDREAEVREKLGDHAPQLSAATLHPWAWEGARSLWQSGHFREAVTAAARKVNAETQNKVGRRDVTESALFKEVFSVDEPRPGRPRLHAVPDDGSKTFGSVQRGVASFAEGCFAAIRNPNSHEAELSELPEHEALEQLAAFSVLARWVDTATLAS
;
A
#
# COMPACT_ATOMS: atom_id res chain seq x y z
N MET A 1 1.33 -11.27 3.78
CA MET A 1 1.67 -12.06 4.99
C MET A 1 0.65 -11.77 6.07
N ALA A 2 0.10 -12.81 6.70
CA ALA A 2 -0.80 -12.67 7.84
C ALA A 2 0.00 -12.24 9.08
N ILE A 3 -0.58 -11.40 9.93
CA ILE A 3 0.03 -10.98 11.19
C ILE A 3 -0.07 -12.11 12.21
N ASP A 4 0.97 -12.34 13.01
CA ASP A 4 0.88 -13.23 14.17
C ASP A 4 0.12 -12.49 15.29
N THR A 5 -1.15 -12.89 15.47
CA THR A 5 -2.05 -12.26 16.44
C THR A 5 -1.69 -12.57 17.89
N ALA A 6 -1.04 -13.70 18.17
CA ALA A 6 -0.60 -14.04 19.52
C ALA A 6 0.58 -13.16 19.92
N TRP A 7 1.57 -13.03 19.04
CA TRP A 7 2.72 -12.15 19.25
C TRP A 7 2.28 -10.67 19.37
N ALA A 8 1.44 -10.18 18.45
CA ALA A 8 0.99 -8.78 18.48
C ALA A 8 0.25 -8.43 19.78
N ARG A 9 -0.58 -9.35 20.31
CA ARG A 9 -1.25 -9.16 21.61
C ARG A 9 -0.29 -9.14 22.78
N GLN A 10 0.77 -9.95 22.73
CA GLN A 10 1.80 -9.94 23.76
C GLN A 10 2.54 -8.60 23.80
N GLU A 11 2.92 -8.05 22.64
CA GLU A 11 3.58 -6.74 22.53
C GLU A 11 2.68 -5.61 23.05
N PHE A 12 1.40 -5.61 22.67
CA PHE A 12 0.40 -4.67 23.16
C PHE A 12 0.21 -4.75 24.68
N THR A 13 0.12 -5.96 25.23
CA THR A 13 -0.03 -6.17 26.68
C THR A 13 1.20 -5.64 27.42
N ASN A 14 2.40 -5.96 26.94
CA ASN A 14 3.65 -5.47 27.52
C ASN A 14 3.71 -3.94 27.53
N PHE A 15 3.36 -3.29 26.41
CA PHE A 15 3.32 -1.83 26.33
C PHE A 15 2.32 -1.20 27.30
N LEU A 16 1.11 -1.79 27.42
CA LEU A 16 0.09 -1.30 28.37
C LEU A 16 0.55 -1.43 29.82
N THR A 17 1.31 -2.48 30.16
CA THR A 17 1.92 -2.65 31.48
C THR A 17 3.02 -1.62 31.74
N LEU A 18 3.92 -1.42 30.78
CA LEU A 18 5.01 -0.44 30.91
C LEU A 18 4.49 1.00 31.03
N THR A 19 3.40 1.32 30.33
CA THR A 19 2.78 2.66 30.34
C THR A 19 1.65 2.81 31.35
N GLU A 20 1.44 1.84 32.23
CA GLU A 20 0.48 1.97 33.31
C GLU A 20 0.89 3.13 34.23
N LEU A 21 -0.07 4.02 34.51
CA LEU A 21 0.14 5.20 35.32
C LEU A 21 -0.06 4.88 36.79
N TYR A 22 0.92 5.21 37.62
CA TYR A 22 0.83 5.04 39.07
C TYR A 22 1.37 6.26 39.83
N HIS A 23 0.90 6.42 41.07
CA HIS A 23 1.48 7.37 42.02
C HIS A 23 2.77 6.78 42.59
N ARG A 24 3.88 7.46 42.35
CA ARG A 24 5.15 7.07 42.96
C ARG A 24 5.06 7.26 44.47
N ALA A 25 5.57 6.30 45.23
CA ALA A 25 5.66 6.43 46.67
C ALA A 25 6.48 7.67 47.04
N ASP A 26 5.98 8.39 48.04
CA ASP A 26 6.64 9.54 48.62
C ASP A 26 8.01 9.15 49.22
N PRO A 27 9.07 9.96 49.04
CA PRO A 27 10.32 9.75 49.74
C PRO A 27 10.13 9.73 51.26
N PRO A 28 10.91 8.94 52.02
CA PRO A 28 10.80 8.90 53.48
C PRO A 28 10.91 10.29 54.10
N GLY A 29 9.87 10.71 54.84
CA GLY A 29 9.83 12.00 55.53
C GLY A 29 9.37 13.21 54.69
N MET A 30 8.89 13.01 53.46
CA MET A 30 8.39 14.09 52.60
C MET A 30 7.05 13.72 51.98
N THR A 31 6.01 14.56 52.11
CA THR A 31 4.74 14.39 51.39
C THR A 31 4.77 15.23 50.13
N VAL A 32 4.77 14.61 48.95
CA VAL A 32 4.76 15.33 47.68
C VAL A 32 3.32 15.42 47.18
N VAL A 33 2.71 16.61 47.33
CA VAL A 33 1.38 16.89 46.76
C VAL A 33 1.51 17.15 45.26
N SER A 34 1.59 16.06 44.49
CA SER A 34 1.67 16.09 43.03
C SER A 34 0.61 15.19 42.42
N SER A 35 -0.18 15.73 41.49
CA SER A 35 -1.09 14.96 40.63
C SER A 35 -0.38 14.26 39.47
N ARG A 36 0.95 14.45 39.31
CA ARG A 36 1.72 13.83 38.22
C ARG A 36 1.88 12.33 38.45
N LEU A 37 1.29 11.56 37.55
CA LEU A 37 1.46 10.12 37.48
C LEU A 37 2.75 9.77 36.73
N SER A 38 3.40 8.69 37.15
CA SER A 38 4.58 8.16 36.46
C SER A 38 4.23 6.87 35.73
N ASN A 39 4.91 6.58 34.62
CA ASN A 39 4.81 5.28 33.96
C ASN A 39 5.50 4.21 34.82
N ARG A 40 4.93 3.00 34.86
CA ARG A 40 5.49 1.85 35.59
C ARG A 40 6.87 1.42 35.07
N GLY A 41 7.04 1.39 33.75
CA GLY A 41 8.28 0.99 33.09
C GLY A 41 9.32 2.10 32.99
N PRO A 42 10.61 1.75 32.86
CA PRO A 42 11.65 2.73 32.57
C PRO A 42 11.49 3.29 31.16
N ALA A 43 11.88 4.56 30.96
CA ALA A 43 11.66 5.26 29.70
C ALA A 43 12.29 4.56 28.48
N ALA A 44 13.47 3.95 28.65
CA ALA A 44 14.16 3.24 27.58
C ALA A 44 13.36 2.02 27.08
N GLU A 45 12.80 1.23 28.00
CA GLU A 45 11.97 0.06 27.65
C GLU A 45 10.65 0.48 27.01
N ILE A 46 10.03 1.56 27.50
CA ILE A 46 8.80 2.09 26.88
C ILE A 46 9.09 2.54 25.44
N MET A 47 10.20 3.22 25.19
CA MET A 47 10.56 3.65 23.83
C MET A 47 10.83 2.47 22.90
N ALA A 48 11.54 1.44 23.38
CA ALA A 48 11.81 0.24 22.61
C ALA A 48 10.51 -0.51 22.26
N SER A 49 9.60 -0.66 23.24
CA SER A 49 8.29 -1.24 23.03
C SER A 49 7.42 -0.40 22.09
N ALA A 50 7.44 0.93 22.22
CA ALA A 50 6.70 1.85 21.35
C ALA A 50 7.05 1.67 19.88
N GLN A 51 8.33 1.49 19.53
CA GLN A 51 8.77 1.29 18.14
C GLN A 51 8.14 0.05 17.49
N VAL A 52 7.95 -1.03 18.25
CA VAL A 52 7.31 -2.25 17.77
C VAL A 52 5.79 -2.04 17.70
N VAL A 53 5.21 -1.48 18.75
CA VAL A 53 3.77 -1.17 18.82
C VAL A 53 3.32 -0.28 17.68
N GLU A 54 4.07 0.77 17.34
CA GLU A 54 3.72 1.68 16.25
C GLU A 54 3.68 0.96 14.90
N GLN A 55 4.59 0.01 14.64
CA GLN A 55 4.56 -0.79 13.40
C GLN A 55 3.36 -1.73 13.35
N ILE A 56 2.97 -2.32 14.50
CA ILE A 56 1.77 -3.14 14.60
C ILE A 56 0.52 -2.27 14.39
N LEU A 57 0.45 -1.10 15.04
CA LEU A 57 -0.65 -0.16 14.89
C LEU A 57 -0.79 0.35 13.45
N ASP A 58 0.31 0.64 12.77
CA ASP A 58 0.29 1.06 11.36
C ASP A 58 -0.27 -0.02 10.43
N ARG A 59 -0.17 -1.28 10.85
CA ARG A 59 -0.73 -2.42 10.12
C ARG A 59 -2.18 -2.72 10.46
N VAL A 60 -2.59 -2.58 11.73
CA VAL A 60 -3.91 -2.96 12.27
C VAL A 60 -4.90 -1.79 12.23
N LEU A 61 -4.44 -0.58 12.53
CA LEU A 61 -5.22 0.67 12.53
C LEU A 61 -4.45 1.79 11.78
N PRO A 62 -4.33 1.75 10.45
CA PRO A 62 -3.40 2.61 9.69
C PRO A 62 -3.58 4.14 9.91
N ARG A 63 -4.76 4.58 10.33
CA ARG A 63 -5.11 5.99 10.55
C ARG A 63 -5.13 6.40 12.03
N TRP A 64 -4.60 5.56 12.94
CA TRP A 64 -4.65 5.80 14.38
C TRP A 64 -4.05 7.15 14.81
N ARG A 65 -2.99 7.63 14.13
CA ARG A 65 -2.33 8.91 14.45
C ARG A 65 -3.21 10.14 14.23
N SER A 66 -4.16 10.05 13.29
CA SER A 66 -5.09 11.15 12.96
C SER A 66 -6.48 10.96 13.58
N GLU A 67 -6.92 9.72 13.76
CA GLU A 67 -8.27 9.40 14.24
C GLU A 67 -8.38 9.37 15.77
N ILE A 68 -7.26 9.20 16.47
CA ILE A 68 -7.23 9.15 17.93
C ILE A 68 -6.68 10.48 18.45
N PRO A 69 -7.43 11.21 19.30
CA PRO A 69 -6.99 12.50 19.83
C PRO A 69 -5.66 12.40 20.60
N ASP A 70 -4.75 13.34 20.36
CA ASP A 70 -3.46 13.47 21.06
C ASP A 70 -3.47 14.57 22.14
N SER A 71 -4.61 15.25 22.33
CA SER A 71 -4.73 16.42 23.22
C SER A 71 -4.32 16.12 24.67
N GLN A 72 -4.53 14.88 25.11
CA GLN A 72 -4.17 14.42 26.45
C GLN A 72 -2.69 14.03 26.60
N ASN A 73 -1.94 13.94 25.49
CA ASN A 73 -0.52 13.56 25.54
C ASN A 73 0.33 14.60 26.29
N ARG A 74 -0.06 15.88 26.21
CA ARG A 74 0.67 16.99 26.86
C ARG A 74 0.22 17.24 28.29
N THR A 75 -1.04 16.93 28.61
CA THR A 75 -1.65 17.28 29.91
C THR A 75 -1.64 16.13 30.91
N VAL A 76 -1.78 14.88 30.44
CA VAL A 76 -1.87 13.69 31.28
C VAL A 76 -0.60 12.87 31.19
N ASN A 77 -0.30 12.32 30.02
CA ASN A 77 0.92 11.54 29.78
C ASN A 77 1.15 11.38 28.27
N ARG A 78 2.41 11.49 27.85
CA ARG A 78 2.86 11.32 26.45
C ARG A 78 2.22 10.15 25.70
N TRP A 79 1.94 9.04 26.38
CA TRP A 79 1.52 7.78 25.79
C TRP A 79 0.00 7.56 25.81
N VAL A 80 -0.81 8.55 26.17
CA VAL A 80 -2.27 8.39 26.24
C VAL A 80 -2.85 7.99 24.88
N GLN A 81 -2.47 8.68 23.81
CA GLN A 81 -2.91 8.34 22.44
C GLN A 81 -2.50 6.91 22.07
N HIS A 82 -1.24 6.52 22.32
CA HIS A 82 -0.75 5.17 22.06
C HIS A 82 -1.53 4.12 22.85
N ARG A 83 -1.84 4.39 24.12
CA ARG A 83 -2.63 3.46 24.96
C ARG A 83 -4.03 3.25 24.42
N GLU A 84 -4.71 4.33 24.02
CA GLU A 84 -6.04 4.23 23.39
C GLU A 84 -5.97 3.48 22.05
N ALA A 85 -4.95 3.78 21.23
CA ALA A 85 -4.71 3.08 19.97
C ALA A 85 -4.51 1.58 20.17
N VAL A 86 -3.67 1.20 21.15
CA VAL A 86 -3.41 -0.20 21.51
C VAL A 86 -4.69 -0.89 21.98
N GLN A 87 -5.49 -0.25 22.84
CA GLN A 87 -6.75 -0.81 23.30
C GLN A 87 -7.74 -1.07 22.15
N ARG A 88 -7.89 -0.12 21.23
CA ARG A 88 -8.72 -0.29 20.04
C ARG A 88 -8.16 -1.41 19.14
N ALA A 89 -6.85 -1.45 18.92
CA ALA A 89 -6.20 -2.45 18.09
C ALA A 89 -6.31 -3.87 18.69
N MET A 90 -6.24 -4.02 20.02
CA MET A 90 -6.48 -5.31 20.67
C MET A 90 -7.88 -5.85 20.38
N VAL A 91 -8.92 -5.00 20.46
CA VAL A 91 -10.29 -5.40 20.14
C VAL A 91 -10.41 -5.82 18.67
N VAL A 92 -9.75 -5.09 17.76
CA VAL A 92 -9.69 -5.47 16.34
C VAL A 92 -9.07 -6.85 16.21
N LEU A 93 -7.93 -7.13 16.83
CA LEU A 93 -7.26 -8.44 16.73
C LEU A 93 -8.10 -9.58 17.34
N ASP A 94 -8.79 -9.34 18.45
CA ASP A 94 -9.56 -10.38 19.14
C ASP A 94 -10.89 -10.70 18.45
N ARG A 95 -11.55 -9.67 17.92
CA ARG A 95 -12.91 -9.77 17.37
C ARG A 95 -12.95 -9.64 15.86
N GLU A 96 -11.81 -9.58 15.18
CA GLU A 96 -11.75 -9.37 13.73
C GLU A 96 -12.63 -10.37 12.97
N ALA A 97 -12.48 -11.65 13.30
CA ALA A 97 -13.20 -12.73 12.65
C ALA A 97 -14.71 -12.67 12.94
N GLU A 98 -15.07 -12.42 14.21
CA GLU A 98 -16.46 -12.27 14.64
C GLU A 98 -17.13 -11.07 13.95
N VAL A 99 -16.49 -9.89 14.00
CA VAL A 99 -16.99 -8.66 13.39
C VAL A 99 -17.11 -8.83 11.88
N ARG A 100 -16.12 -9.44 11.22
CA ARG A 100 -16.15 -9.72 9.79
C ARG A 100 -17.28 -10.69 9.40
N GLU A 101 -17.49 -11.75 10.18
CA GLU A 101 -18.60 -12.70 9.97
C GLU A 101 -19.96 -12.01 10.16
N LYS A 102 -20.12 -11.22 11.22
CA LYS A 102 -21.40 -10.55 11.53
C LYS A 102 -21.71 -9.37 10.63
N LEU A 103 -20.68 -8.71 10.07
CA LEU A 103 -20.83 -7.63 9.09
C LEU A 103 -20.89 -8.13 7.64
N GLY A 104 -20.60 -9.41 7.39
CA GLY A 104 -20.90 -10.09 6.13
C GLY A 104 -19.86 -9.95 5.02
N ASP A 105 -18.62 -9.52 5.31
CA ASP A 105 -17.61 -9.33 4.27
C ASP A 105 -16.53 -10.43 4.27
N HIS A 106 -16.78 -11.48 3.50
CA HIS A 106 -15.84 -12.59 3.25
C HIS A 106 -15.02 -12.40 1.96
N ALA A 107 -15.03 -11.20 1.36
CA ALA A 107 -14.29 -10.96 0.13
C ALA A 107 -12.77 -10.88 0.38
N PRO A 108 -11.93 -11.43 -0.52
CA PRO A 108 -10.49 -11.21 -0.47
C PRO A 108 -10.19 -9.72 -0.66
N GLN A 109 -9.37 -9.15 0.22
CA GLN A 109 -8.92 -7.77 0.10
C GLN A 109 -7.68 -7.67 -0.78
N LEU A 110 -7.69 -6.73 -1.73
CA LEU A 110 -6.52 -6.40 -2.55
C LEU A 110 -5.72 -5.30 -1.85
N SER A 111 -4.50 -5.61 -1.41
CA SER A 111 -3.59 -4.61 -0.86
C SER A 111 -2.78 -3.95 -1.98
N ALA A 112 -2.83 -2.62 -2.08
CA ALA A 112 -2.04 -1.87 -3.06
C ALA A 112 -0.52 -2.13 -2.94
N ALA A 113 -0.04 -2.43 -1.72
CA ALA A 113 1.36 -2.77 -1.46
C ALA A 113 1.80 -4.11 -2.06
N THR A 114 0.85 -4.97 -2.47
CA THR A 114 1.12 -6.25 -3.14
C THR A 114 1.08 -6.16 -4.67
N LEU A 115 0.74 -4.98 -5.20
CA LEU A 115 0.78 -4.71 -6.64
C LEU A 115 2.23 -4.65 -7.15
N HIS A 116 2.37 -4.72 -8.47
CA HIS A 116 3.66 -4.67 -9.13
C HIS A 116 4.43 -3.39 -8.74
N PRO A 117 5.73 -3.46 -8.41
CA PRO A 117 6.50 -2.30 -7.95
C PRO A 117 6.42 -1.09 -8.89
N TRP A 118 6.40 -1.30 -10.20
CA TRP A 118 6.26 -0.20 -11.18
C TRP A 118 4.93 0.54 -11.06
N ALA A 119 3.84 -0.15 -10.72
CA ALA A 119 2.54 0.47 -10.51
C ALA A 119 2.48 1.15 -9.13
N TRP A 120 2.79 0.40 -8.06
CA TRP A 120 2.64 0.90 -6.69
C TRP A 120 3.61 2.04 -6.36
N GLU A 121 4.89 1.90 -6.68
CA GLU A 121 5.89 2.93 -6.33
C GLU A 121 5.70 4.23 -7.12
N GLY A 122 4.98 4.20 -8.26
CA GLY A 122 4.58 5.41 -8.98
C GLY A 122 3.40 6.13 -8.32
N ALA A 123 2.49 5.37 -7.72
CA ALA A 123 1.26 5.87 -7.10
C ALA A 123 1.42 6.25 -5.61
N ARG A 124 2.33 5.59 -4.88
CA ARG A 124 2.36 5.54 -3.40
C ARG A 124 2.24 6.91 -2.72
N SER A 125 3.03 7.90 -3.16
CA SER A 125 3.05 9.22 -2.52
C SER A 125 1.72 9.97 -2.66
N LEU A 126 1.12 9.92 -3.86
CA LEU A 126 -0.15 10.57 -4.16
C LEU A 126 -1.30 9.82 -3.49
N TRP A 127 -1.24 8.49 -3.49
CA TRP A 127 -2.21 7.62 -2.82
C TRP A 127 -2.31 7.92 -1.33
N GLN A 128 -1.18 8.04 -0.63
CA GLN A 128 -1.14 8.38 0.80
C GLN A 128 -1.73 9.76 1.11
N SER A 129 -1.73 10.65 0.12
CA SER A 129 -2.27 12.01 0.24
C SER A 129 -3.74 12.12 -0.21
N GLY A 130 -4.36 11.01 -0.64
CA GLY A 130 -5.76 10.96 -1.10
C GLY A 130 -5.98 11.41 -2.55
N HIS A 131 -4.92 11.65 -3.32
CA HIS A 131 -4.99 12.06 -4.73
C HIS A 131 -5.03 10.84 -5.65
N PHE A 132 -6.13 10.10 -5.62
CA PHE A 132 -6.21 8.77 -6.22
C PHE A 132 -6.14 8.78 -7.75
N ARG A 133 -6.82 9.72 -8.42
CA ARG A 133 -6.78 9.88 -9.88
C ARG A 133 -5.38 10.23 -10.37
N GLU A 134 -4.70 11.12 -9.66
CA GLU A 134 -3.31 11.48 -9.95
C GLU A 134 -2.36 10.30 -9.70
N ALA A 135 -2.59 9.53 -8.63
CA ALA A 135 -1.82 8.34 -8.30
C ALA A 135 -1.88 7.28 -9.42
N VAL A 136 -3.07 7.03 -9.99
CA VAL A 136 -3.23 6.13 -11.15
C VAL A 136 -2.49 6.68 -12.37
N THR A 137 -2.58 7.99 -12.62
CA THR A 137 -1.89 8.63 -13.74
C THR A 137 -0.37 8.52 -13.61
N ALA A 138 0.15 8.69 -12.39
CA ALA A 138 1.58 8.54 -12.09
C ALA A 138 2.04 7.08 -12.28
N ALA A 139 1.24 6.09 -11.86
CA ALA A 139 1.50 4.69 -12.12
C ALA A 139 1.55 4.37 -13.62
N ALA A 140 0.59 4.87 -14.40
CA ALA A 140 0.55 4.68 -15.85
C ALA A 140 1.82 5.22 -16.54
N ARG A 141 2.25 6.44 -16.16
CA ARG A 141 3.48 7.06 -16.65
C ARG A 141 4.71 6.22 -16.30
N LYS A 142 4.79 5.72 -15.07
CA LYS A 142 5.90 4.87 -14.62
C LYS A 142 5.95 3.55 -15.39
N VAL A 143 4.83 2.87 -15.56
CA VAL A 143 4.77 1.62 -16.35
C VAL A 143 5.20 1.86 -17.79
N ASN A 144 4.75 2.94 -18.44
CA ASN A 144 5.22 3.28 -19.78
C ASN A 144 6.74 3.51 -19.83
N ALA A 145 7.29 4.27 -18.89
CA ALA A 145 8.72 4.57 -18.83
C ALA A 145 9.57 3.31 -18.60
N GLU A 146 9.13 2.40 -17.73
CA GLU A 146 9.84 1.14 -17.50
C GLU A 146 9.77 0.19 -18.70
N THR A 147 8.63 0.15 -19.41
CA THR A 147 8.56 -0.56 -20.70
C THR A 147 9.55 0.01 -21.71
N GLN A 148 9.60 1.33 -21.86
CA GLN A 148 10.56 2.02 -22.74
C GLN A 148 12.01 1.70 -22.38
N ASN A 149 12.34 1.70 -21.09
CA ASN A 149 13.66 1.31 -20.60
C ASN A 149 13.97 -0.15 -20.95
N LYS A 150 13.01 -1.06 -20.76
CA LYS A 150 13.18 -2.49 -21.05
C LYS A 150 13.42 -2.77 -22.54
N VAL A 151 12.73 -2.07 -23.44
CA VAL A 151 12.90 -2.27 -24.89
C VAL A 151 13.95 -1.35 -25.52
N GLY A 152 14.57 -0.48 -24.74
CA GLY A 152 15.56 0.48 -25.24
C GLY A 152 15.00 1.50 -26.25
N ARG A 153 13.70 1.81 -26.18
CA ARG A 153 13.03 2.73 -27.11
C ARG A 153 12.32 3.86 -26.38
N ARG A 154 12.47 5.08 -26.89
CA ARG A 154 11.83 6.30 -26.36
C ARG A 154 11.09 7.10 -27.42
N ASP A 155 11.13 6.66 -28.67
CA ASP A 155 10.51 7.31 -29.83
C ASP A 155 8.99 7.07 -29.91
N VAL A 156 8.50 6.01 -29.26
CA VAL A 156 7.07 5.67 -29.17
C VAL A 156 6.65 5.50 -27.72
N THR A 157 5.40 5.86 -27.42
CA THR A 157 4.82 5.88 -26.07
C THR A 157 3.45 5.23 -26.06
N GLU A 158 3.02 4.79 -24.88
CA GLU A 158 1.64 4.38 -24.57
C GLU A 158 1.12 3.36 -25.59
N SER A 159 -0.14 3.45 -26.01
CA SER A 159 -0.77 2.46 -26.89
C SER A 159 0.06 2.11 -28.14
N ALA A 160 0.78 3.08 -28.73
CA ALA A 160 1.64 2.82 -29.88
C ALA A 160 2.85 1.94 -29.52
N LEU A 161 3.52 2.23 -28.40
CA LEU A 161 4.62 1.41 -27.89
C LEU A 161 4.16 -0.02 -27.64
N PHE A 162 3.06 -0.21 -26.91
CA PHE A 162 2.57 -1.54 -26.53
C PHE A 162 2.11 -2.37 -27.73
N LYS A 163 1.48 -1.74 -28.73
CA LYS A 163 1.13 -2.40 -30.01
C LYS A 163 2.37 -2.87 -30.77
N GLU A 164 3.44 -2.07 -30.78
CA GLU A 164 4.67 -2.42 -31.51
C GLU A 164 5.49 -3.49 -30.80
N VAL A 165 5.62 -3.42 -29.46
CA VAL A 165 6.47 -4.36 -28.71
C VAL A 165 5.79 -5.72 -28.54
N PHE A 166 4.46 -5.79 -28.42
CA PHE A 166 3.73 -7.06 -28.34
C PHE A 166 3.17 -7.53 -29.70
N SER A 167 3.67 -6.99 -30.81
CA SER A 167 3.32 -7.52 -32.14
C SER A 167 3.83 -8.96 -32.32
N VAL A 168 3.15 -9.73 -33.16
CA VAL A 168 3.58 -11.07 -33.60
C VAL A 168 4.52 -11.01 -34.80
N ASP A 169 4.74 -9.82 -35.36
CA ASP A 169 5.69 -9.62 -36.46
C ASP A 169 7.13 -9.83 -35.97
N GLU A 170 8.00 -10.31 -36.87
CA GLU A 170 9.42 -10.50 -36.58
C GLU A 170 10.07 -9.22 -36.01
N PRO A 171 10.99 -9.35 -35.04
CA PRO A 171 11.82 -8.25 -34.57
C PRO A 171 12.55 -7.57 -35.74
N ARG A 172 12.68 -6.26 -35.66
CA ARG A 172 13.42 -5.46 -36.65
C ARG A 172 14.51 -4.65 -35.96
N PRO A 173 15.60 -4.27 -36.65
CA PRO A 173 16.61 -3.39 -36.07
C PRO A 173 15.97 -2.12 -35.46
N GLY A 174 16.23 -1.88 -34.18
CA GLY A 174 15.66 -0.75 -33.43
C GLY A 174 14.17 -0.89 -33.07
N ARG A 175 13.53 -2.02 -33.35
CA ARG A 175 12.14 -2.34 -33.02
C ARG A 175 12.02 -3.77 -32.46
N PRO A 176 12.56 -4.02 -31.25
CA PRO A 176 12.46 -5.34 -30.63
C PRO A 176 11.01 -5.69 -30.27
N ARG A 177 10.79 -6.97 -29.96
CA ARG A 177 9.52 -7.51 -29.46
C ARG A 177 9.68 -7.98 -28.01
N LEU A 178 8.59 -7.91 -27.27
CA LEU A 178 8.43 -8.52 -25.97
C LEU A 178 7.51 -9.73 -26.14
N HIS A 179 7.98 -10.90 -25.76
CA HIS A 179 7.20 -12.13 -25.79
C HIS A 179 6.64 -12.39 -24.39
N ALA A 180 5.33 -12.16 -24.21
CA ALA A 180 4.65 -12.35 -22.91
C ALA A 180 4.64 -13.82 -22.45
N VAL A 181 4.68 -14.74 -23.42
CA VAL A 181 4.85 -16.19 -23.24
C VAL A 181 5.91 -16.68 -24.24
N PRO A 182 6.56 -17.82 -24.01
CA PRO A 182 7.50 -18.38 -24.97
C PRO A 182 6.89 -18.50 -26.37
N ASP A 183 7.65 -18.09 -27.39
CA ASP A 183 7.25 -18.26 -28.78
C ASP A 183 7.50 -19.72 -29.20
N ASP A 184 6.42 -20.48 -29.26
CA ASP A 184 6.37 -21.87 -29.71
C ASP A 184 5.73 -22.00 -31.10
N GLY A 185 5.51 -20.88 -31.80
CA GLY A 185 4.79 -20.84 -33.07
C GLY A 185 3.29 -21.18 -32.97
N SER A 186 2.74 -21.32 -31.76
CA SER A 186 1.35 -21.72 -31.56
C SER A 186 0.38 -20.54 -31.76
N LYS A 187 -0.88 -20.88 -32.01
CA LYS A 187 -1.98 -19.91 -31.97
C LYS A 187 -2.15 -19.28 -30.58
N THR A 188 -1.70 -19.96 -29.53
CA THR A 188 -1.75 -19.47 -28.15
C THR A 188 -0.82 -18.30 -27.97
N PHE A 189 0.44 -18.40 -28.43
CA PHE A 189 1.40 -17.29 -28.43
C PHE A 189 0.78 -16.04 -29.09
N GLY A 190 0.32 -16.16 -30.33
CA GLY A 190 -0.26 -15.03 -31.06
C GLY A 190 -1.56 -14.48 -30.46
N SER A 191 -2.30 -15.28 -29.70
CA SER A 191 -3.51 -14.82 -29.00
C SER A 191 -3.18 -14.08 -27.71
N VAL A 192 -2.20 -14.56 -26.95
CA VAL A 192 -1.71 -13.89 -25.74
C VAL A 192 -1.08 -12.55 -26.09
N GLN A 193 -0.21 -12.51 -27.10
CA GLN A 193 0.47 -11.27 -27.55
C GLN A 193 -0.54 -10.18 -27.93
N ARG A 194 -1.54 -10.53 -28.76
CA ARG A 194 -2.63 -9.62 -29.11
C ARG A 194 -3.45 -9.21 -27.90
N GLY A 195 -3.72 -10.14 -26.98
CA GLY A 195 -4.47 -9.86 -25.75
C GLY A 195 -3.76 -8.81 -24.87
N VAL A 196 -2.45 -8.96 -24.66
CA VAL A 196 -1.64 -8.01 -23.89
C VAL A 196 -1.60 -6.64 -24.58
N ALA A 197 -1.41 -6.60 -25.90
CA ALA A 197 -1.43 -5.34 -26.66
C ALA A 197 -2.78 -4.60 -26.54
N SER A 198 -3.89 -5.32 -26.70
CA SER A 198 -5.25 -4.76 -26.57
C SER A 198 -5.56 -4.31 -25.15
N PHE A 199 -5.12 -5.07 -24.13
CA PHE A 199 -5.28 -4.68 -22.74
C PHE A 199 -4.50 -3.40 -22.42
N ALA A 200 -3.27 -3.28 -22.93
CA ALA A 200 -2.48 -2.07 -22.78
C ALA A 200 -3.16 -0.87 -23.44
N GLU A 201 -3.66 -1.03 -24.67
CA GLU A 201 -4.45 0.01 -25.34
C GLU A 201 -5.66 0.44 -24.50
N GLY A 202 -6.41 -0.52 -23.94
CA GLY A 202 -7.52 -0.23 -23.03
C GLY A 202 -7.08 0.54 -21.78
N CYS A 203 -5.98 0.16 -21.14
CA CYS A 203 -5.44 0.87 -19.98
C CYS A 203 -5.09 2.34 -20.31
N PHE A 204 -4.39 2.58 -21.42
CA PHE A 204 -4.00 3.95 -21.75
C PHE A 204 -5.18 4.78 -22.26
N ALA A 205 -6.01 4.22 -23.15
CA ALA A 205 -7.11 4.93 -23.78
C ALA A 205 -8.30 5.18 -22.84
N ALA A 206 -8.68 4.19 -22.02
CA ALA A 206 -9.89 4.27 -21.19
C ALA A 206 -9.62 4.69 -19.73
N ILE A 207 -8.38 4.56 -19.24
CA ILE A 207 -8.03 4.91 -17.85
C ILE A 207 -7.14 6.16 -17.81
N ARG A 208 -5.93 6.08 -18.39
CA ARG A 208 -4.96 7.18 -18.27
C ARG A 208 -5.41 8.45 -18.98
N ASN A 209 -5.97 8.34 -20.19
CA ASN A 209 -6.33 9.51 -20.98
C ASN A 209 -7.44 10.34 -20.33
N PRO A 210 -8.59 9.77 -19.91
CA PRO A 210 -9.60 10.53 -19.16
C PRO A 210 -9.04 11.20 -17.90
N ASN A 211 -8.20 10.48 -17.14
CA ASN A 211 -7.57 11.01 -15.93
C ASN A 211 -6.63 12.20 -16.21
N SER A 212 -6.16 12.38 -17.44
CA SER A 212 -5.22 13.45 -17.83
C SER A 212 -5.90 14.65 -18.52
N HIS A 213 -7.12 14.49 -19.04
CA HIS A 213 -7.76 15.49 -19.91
C HIS A 213 -8.90 16.27 -19.27
N GLU A 214 -9.54 15.75 -18.22
CA GLU A 214 -10.68 16.41 -17.60
C GLU A 214 -10.29 17.00 -16.24
N ALA A 215 -9.83 18.26 -16.26
CA ALA A 215 -9.55 19.05 -15.04
C ALA A 215 -10.80 19.30 -14.17
N GLU A 216 -11.98 18.92 -14.64
CA GLU A 216 -13.29 19.13 -13.99
C GLU A 216 -13.87 17.83 -13.38
N LEU A 217 -13.21 16.69 -13.53
CA LEU A 217 -13.67 15.45 -12.91
C LEU A 217 -13.46 15.49 -11.39
N SER A 218 -14.46 15.02 -10.66
CA SER A 218 -14.31 14.76 -9.23
C SER A 218 -13.20 13.73 -8.98
N GLU A 219 -12.60 13.77 -7.80
CA GLU A 219 -11.64 12.76 -7.37
C GLU A 219 -12.27 11.34 -7.48
N LEU A 220 -11.45 10.35 -7.84
CA LEU A 220 -11.92 8.97 -7.92
C LEU A 220 -12.16 8.42 -6.52
N PRO A 221 -13.24 7.64 -6.30
CA PRO A 221 -13.34 6.79 -5.12
C PRO A 221 -12.13 5.86 -5.01
N GLU A 222 -11.64 5.63 -3.79
CA GLU A 222 -10.44 4.82 -3.52
C GLU A 222 -10.50 3.42 -4.17
N HIS A 223 -11.68 2.78 -4.13
CA HIS A 223 -11.86 1.43 -4.68
C HIS A 223 -11.76 1.40 -6.21
N GLU A 224 -12.40 2.34 -6.92
CA GLU A 224 -12.28 2.45 -8.38
C GLU A 224 -10.85 2.78 -8.81
N ALA A 225 -10.16 3.64 -8.06
CA ALA A 225 -8.76 3.92 -8.32
C ALA A 225 -7.87 2.69 -8.10
N LEU A 226 -8.22 1.82 -7.14
CA LEU A 226 -7.47 0.61 -6.84
C LEU A 226 -7.65 -0.42 -7.96
N GLU A 227 -8.85 -0.52 -8.54
CA GLU A 227 -9.12 -1.32 -9.73
C GLU A 227 -8.27 -0.86 -10.93
N GLN A 228 -8.23 0.46 -11.17
CA GLN A 228 -7.41 1.05 -12.22
C GLN A 228 -5.91 0.78 -11.98
N LEU A 229 -5.44 0.93 -10.74
CA LEU A 229 -4.06 0.66 -10.37
C LEU A 229 -3.71 -0.83 -10.53
N ALA A 230 -4.64 -1.73 -10.20
CA ALA A 230 -4.50 -3.16 -10.41
C ALA A 230 -4.38 -3.52 -11.90
N ALA A 231 -5.10 -2.84 -12.79
CA ALA A 231 -4.96 -3.02 -14.23
C ALA A 231 -3.53 -2.69 -14.70
N PHE A 232 -2.97 -1.55 -14.28
CA PHE A 232 -1.56 -1.21 -14.56
C PHE A 232 -0.58 -2.19 -13.91
N SER A 233 -0.90 -2.74 -12.73
CA SER A 233 -0.09 -3.79 -12.12
C SER A 233 -0.06 -5.09 -12.93
N VAL A 234 -1.17 -5.47 -13.56
CA VAL A 234 -1.21 -6.64 -14.45
C VAL A 234 -0.36 -6.39 -15.69
N LEU A 235 -0.52 -5.22 -16.32
CA LEU A 235 0.27 -4.85 -17.49
C LEU A 235 1.77 -4.81 -17.18
N ALA A 236 2.16 -4.19 -16.07
CA ALA A 236 3.55 -4.11 -15.64
C ALA A 236 4.16 -5.51 -15.44
N ARG A 237 3.39 -6.44 -14.86
CA ARG A 237 3.85 -7.83 -14.68
C ARG A 237 4.10 -8.52 -16.01
N TRP A 238 3.21 -8.39 -16.99
CA TRP A 238 3.44 -8.96 -18.32
C TRP A 238 4.67 -8.39 -19.00
N VAL A 239 4.89 -7.08 -18.89
CA VAL A 239 6.10 -6.46 -19.43
C VAL A 239 7.33 -6.96 -18.70
N ASP A 240 7.34 -6.97 -17.38
CA ASP A 240 8.50 -7.33 -16.56
C ASP A 240 8.92 -8.80 -16.76
N THR A 241 7.96 -9.71 -16.90
CA THR A 241 8.25 -11.14 -17.15
C THR A 241 8.49 -11.48 -18.60
N ALA A 242 8.11 -10.63 -19.56
CA ALA A 242 8.29 -10.90 -20.98
C ALA A 242 9.77 -11.01 -21.37
N THR A 243 10.09 -11.91 -22.31
CA THR A 243 11.43 -12.03 -22.88
C THR A 243 11.61 -11.05 -24.04
N LEU A 244 12.78 -10.43 -24.12
CA LEU A 244 13.11 -9.52 -25.20
C LEU A 244 13.64 -10.31 -26.40
N ALA A 245 13.02 -10.11 -27.56
CA ALA A 245 13.48 -10.61 -28.84
C ALA A 245 13.90 -9.42 -29.72
N SER A 246 15.14 -9.44 -30.21
CA SER A 246 15.77 -8.33 -30.93
C SER A 246 16.15 -8.70 -32.35
#